data_AF-A0AA94WT16-F1
#
_entry.id   AF-A0AA94WT16-F1
#
_cell.length_a   1.000
_cell.length_b   1.000
_cell.length_c   1.000
_cell.angle_alpha   90.00
_cell.angle_beta   90.00
_cell.angle_gamma   90.00
#
_symmetry.space_group_name_H-M   'P 1'
#
loop_
_entity.id
_entity.type
_entity.pdbx_description
1 polymer ?
#
loop_
_entity_poly.entity_id
_entity_poly.type
_entity_poly.pdbx_seq_one_letter_code
_entity_poly.pdbx_strand_id
1 'polypeptide(L)'
;MKVYARRGDSLWYYSQLFGLPLNLICDSNPEVASSSELLKAGEEIVLPGFINRDYEVQALETIHTIAQKINISTDCMMLLNQGKDPGRLKPGDVLTVPLRITQNIVNPRKPYNYQTLIKDIERLMEVYPFIQCTSIGQSVMGKPLHHIRLGKGKKKIHWNGSFHANEWITSAVIMNLINDYLRCLTNYTPLRGIPCIPLYEQAELSIVPMVNPDGVDLVLNGPPSESPFKELVENINQDRLDYLGWKANIRGIDLNKHFPANWKIEKTRKEGKVPSPRDYPGDLPLTEPEALAMTGLADKENFDKVIAVHTQGEEFYWGYEGLEPVESEAIAEEFERVSTYKSVRYVDSHAGFKDWFIQEYKKPGFTLELGRGINPLPLSQYDTIYQKTLGIFLASLYI
;
A
#
# COMPACT_ATOMS: atom_id res chain seq x y z
N MET A 1 0.22 -15.53 -12.18
CA MET A 1 0.50 -16.81 -12.89
C MET A 1 0.61 -16.57 -14.38
N LYS A 2 1.51 -17.23 -15.10
CA LYS A 2 1.63 -17.10 -16.56
C LYS A 2 1.00 -18.29 -17.28
N VAL A 3 0.32 -18.04 -18.39
CA VAL A 3 -0.24 -19.05 -19.31
C VAL A 3 0.13 -18.70 -20.74
N TYR A 4 0.10 -19.69 -21.64
CA TYR A 4 0.41 -19.48 -23.07
C TYR A 4 -0.84 -19.68 -23.91
N ALA A 5 -1.16 -18.70 -24.74
CA ALA A 5 -2.35 -18.69 -25.56
C ALA A 5 -2.41 -19.86 -26.54
N ARG A 6 -3.53 -20.58 -26.56
CA ARG A 6 -3.82 -21.57 -27.60
C ARG A 6 -4.56 -20.89 -28.76
N ARG A 7 -4.59 -21.57 -29.91
CA ARG A 7 -5.37 -21.09 -31.05
C ARG A 7 -6.85 -21.01 -30.67
N GLY A 8 -7.43 -19.81 -30.79
CA GLY A 8 -8.84 -19.56 -30.47
C GLY A 8 -9.10 -19.04 -29.05
N ASP A 9 -8.07 -18.97 -28.20
CA ASP A 9 -8.21 -18.37 -26.87
C ASP A 9 -8.37 -16.83 -26.96
N SER A 10 -9.00 -16.25 -25.93
CA SER A 10 -9.18 -14.80 -25.74
C SER A 10 -9.04 -14.43 -24.26
N LEU A 11 -8.81 -13.15 -23.93
CA LEU A 11 -8.81 -12.72 -22.53
C LEU A 11 -10.18 -12.92 -21.86
N TRP A 12 -11.29 -12.74 -22.61
CA TRP A 12 -12.64 -13.06 -22.13
C TRP A 12 -12.79 -14.54 -21.77
N TYR A 13 -12.26 -15.44 -22.61
CA TYR A 13 -12.27 -16.86 -22.32
C TYR A 13 -11.51 -17.18 -21.03
N TYR A 14 -10.35 -16.57 -20.80
CA TYR A 14 -9.59 -16.74 -19.55
C TYR A 14 -10.30 -16.15 -18.33
N SER A 15 -11.01 -15.03 -18.49
CA SER A 15 -11.88 -14.49 -17.43
C SER A 15 -12.91 -15.53 -16.98
N GLN A 16 -13.55 -16.24 -17.90
CA GLN A 16 -14.52 -17.29 -17.57
C GLN A 16 -13.84 -18.53 -16.99
N LEU A 17 -12.75 -18.99 -17.61
CA LEU A 17 -12.04 -20.21 -17.22
C LEU A 17 -11.46 -20.12 -15.81
N PHE A 18 -10.94 -18.95 -15.44
CA PHE A 18 -10.33 -18.69 -14.14
C PHE A 18 -11.22 -17.92 -13.18
N GLY A 19 -12.47 -17.60 -13.54
CA GLY A 19 -13.36 -16.80 -12.70
C GLY A 19 -12.70 -15.52 -12.20
N LEU A 20 -12.20 -14.71 -13.13
CA LEU A 20 -11.52 -13.44 -12.88
C LEU A 20 -12.24 -12.30 -13.60
N PRO A 21 -12.27 -11.10 -13.02
CA PRO A 21 -12.74 -9.92 -13.75
C PRO A 21 -11.88 -9.67 -15.00
N LEU A 22 -12.54 -9.43 -16.14
CA LEU A 22 -11.85 -9.23 -17.42
C LEU A 22 -10.93 -8.01 -17.40
N ASN A 23 -11.38 -6.90 -16.78
CA ASN A 23 -10.60 -5.67 -16.65
C ASN A 23 -9.25 -5.93 -15.95
N LEU A 24 -9.23 -6.71 -14.86
CA LEU A 24 -7.98 -7.03 -14.17
C LEU A 24 -7.01 -7.86 -15.02
N ILE A 25 -7.53 -8.76 -15.87
CA ILE A 25 -6.68 -9.49 -16.83
C ILE A 25 -6.12 -8.52 -17.87
N CYS A 26 -6.93 -7.61 -18.40
CA CYS A 26 -6.47 -6.62 -19.37
C CYS A 26 -5.40 -5.69 -18.77
N ASP A 27 -5.63 -5.20 -17.55
CA ASP A 27 -4.70 -4.32 -16.84
C ASP A 27 -3.39 -5.04 -16.45
N SER A 28 -3.43 -6.37 -16.33
CA SER A 28 -2.24 -7.21 -16.14
C SER A 28 -1.45 -7.46 -17.43
N ASN A 29 -2.03 -7.15 -18.59
CA ASN A 29 -1.48 -7.45 -19.92
C ASN A 29 -1.66 -6.25 -20.87
N PRO A 30 -1.10 -5.06 -20.55
CA PRO A 30 -1.38 -3.83 -21.29
C PRO A 30 -0.89 -3.85 -22.75
N GLU A 31 0.07 -4.72 -23.07
CA GLU A 31 0.63 -4.86 -24.43
C GLU A 31 -0.26 -5.72 -25.36
N VAL A 32 -1.25 -6.42 -24.81
CA VAL A 32 -2.16 -7.26 -25.60
C VAL A 32 -3.26 -6.38 -26.17
N ALA A 33 -3.29 -6.28 -27.50
CA ALA A 33 -3.97 -5.21 -28.25
C ALA A 33 -5.49 -5.09 -28.02
N SER A 34 -6.18 -6.14 -27.57
CA SER A 34 -7.63 -6.09 -27.36
C SER A 34 -8.16 -7.18 -26.43
N SER A 35 -9.14 -6.82 -25.59
CA SER A 35 -9.81 -7.71 -24.63
C SER A 35 -10.72 -8.76 -25.28
N SER A 36 -11.15 -8.53 -26.52
CA SER A 36 -12.14 -9.34 -27.24
C SER A 36 -11.60 -9.99 -28.53
N GLU A 37 -10.36 -9.69 -28.92
CA GLU A 37 -9.73 -10.33 -30.07
C GLU A 37 -9.12 -11.68 -29.67
N LEU A 38 -8.92 -12.51 -30.69
CA LEU A 38 -8.21 -13.77 -30.52
C LEU A 38 -6.74 -13.48 -30.23
N LEU A 39 -6.23 -14.14 -29.20
CA LEU A 39 -4.82 -14.09 -28.85
C LEU A 39 -3.96 -14.78 -29.91
N LYS A 40 -2.72 -14.32 -30.07
CA LYS A 40 -1.76 -15.03 -30.92
C LYS A 40 -1.37 -16.32 -30.23
N ALA A 41 -1.42 -17.45 -30.94
CA ALA A 41 -0.99 -18.71 -30.36
C ALA A 41 0.47 -18.63 -29.88
N GLY A 42 0.72 -19.05 -28.64
CA GLY A 42 2.00 -18.94 -27.94
C GLY A 42 2.24 -17.62 -27.22
N GLU A 43 1.33 -16.64 -27.32
CA GLU A 43 1.42 -15.38 -26.57
C GLU A 43 1.33 -15.62 -25.06
N GLU A 44 2.25 -15.04 -24.29
CA GLU A 44 2.26 -15.15 -22.83
C GLU A 44 1.23 -14.21 -22.23
N ILE A 45 0.31 -14.76 -21.43
CA ILE A 45 -0.70 -14.00 -20.70
C ILE A 45 -0.49 -14.18 -19.20
N VAL A 46 -0.47 -13.07 -18.47
CA VAL A 46 -0.34 -13.06 -17.02
C VAL A 46 -1.71 -12.94 -16.36
N LEU A 47 -2.09 -13.96 -15.59
CA LEU A 47 -3.33 -14.03 -14.83
C LEU A 47 -3.08 -13.60 -13.38
N PRO A 48 -3.77 -12.56 -12.88
CA PRO A 48 -3.61 -12.08 -11.51
C PRO A 48 -4.33 -12.97 -10.48
N GLY A 49 -3.86 -12.96 -9.24
CA GLY A 49 -4.49 -13.69 -8.12
C GLY A 49 -4.20 -15.19 -8.09
N PHE A 50 -3.28 -15.67 -8.92
CA PHE A 50 -2.86 -17.07 -8.99
C PHE A 50 -1.35 -17.22 -8.98
N ILE A 51 -0.88 -18.32 -8.40
CA ILE A 51 0.50 -18.81 -8.54
C ILE A 51 0.51 -20.23 -9.09
N ASN A 52 1.62 -20.62 -9.72
CA ASN A 52 1.85 -21.99 -10.15
C ASN A 52 2.23 -22.86 -8.95
N ARG A 53 1.71 -24.08 -8.92
CA ARG A 53 2.13 -25.12 -7.98
C ARG A 53 2.37 -26.41 -8.75
N ASP A 54 3.43 -27.11 -8.40
CA ASP A 54 3.69 -28.43 -8.93
C ASP A 54 2.79 -29.47 -8.26
N TYR A 55 2.28 -30.39 -9.05
CA TYR A 55 1.48 -31.52 -8.62
C TYR A 55 2.07 -32.80 -9.18
N GLU A 56 2.51 -33.70 -8.30
CA GLU A 56 3.01 -35.01 -8.67
C GLU A 56 1.84 -35.97 -8.88
N VAL A 57 1.72 -36.51 -10.10
CA VAL A 57 0.67 -37.46 -10.50
C VAL A 57 0.80 -38.73 -9.66
N GLN A 58 -0.31 -39.15 -9.05
CA GLN A 58 -0.38 -40.39 -8.28
C GLN A 58 -0.87 -41.57 -9.14
N ALA A 59 -0.76 -42.79 -8.62
CA ALA A 59 -1.26 -43.98 -9.28
C ALA A 59 -2.74 -43.86 -9.66
N LEU A 60 -3.06 -44.21 -10.91
CA LEU A 60 -4.41 -44.17 -11.49
C LEU A 60 -5.02 -42.76 -11.65
N GLU A 61 -4.28 -41.70 -11.37
CA GLU A 61 -4.75 -40.35 -11.63
C GLU A 61 -4.64 -39.98 -13.12
N THR A 62 -5.66 -39.28 -13.61
CA THR A 62 -5.70 -38.64 -14.93
C THR A 62 -5.83 -37.13 -14.75
N ILE A 63 -5.64 -36.35 -15.82
CA ILE A 63 -5.91 -34.90 -15.76
C ILE A 63 -7.34 -34.63 -15.23
N HIS A 64 -8.33 -35.41 -15.66
CA HIS A 64 -9.71 -35.21 -15.26
C HIS A 64 -9.93 -35.46 -13.77
N THR A 65 -9.41 -36.57 -13.23
CA THR A 65 -9.57 -36.89 -11.79
C THR A 65 -8.81 -35.90 -10.92
N ILE A 66 -7.64 -35.44 -11.36
CA ILE A 66 -6.86 -34.39 -10.65
C ILE A 66 -7.63 -33.07 -10.67
N ALA A 67 -8.16 -32.65 -11.83
CA ALA A 67 -8.94 -31.43 -11.97
C ALA A 67 -10.15 -31.42 -11.02
N GLN A 68 -10.89 -32.53 -10.93
CA GLN A 68 -12.00 -32.70 -9.98
C GLN A 68 -11.53 -32.61 -8.53
N LYS A 69 -10.45 -33.32 -8.17
CA LYS A 69 -9.89 -33.35 -6.81
C LYS A 69 -9.49 -31.96 -6.31
N ILE A 70 -8.95 -31.12 -7.18
CA ILE A 70 -8.52 -29.74 -6.82
C ILE A 70 -9.55 -28.67 -7.20
N ASN A 71 -10.76 -29.08 -7.61
CA ASN A 71 -11.88 -28.22 -7.96
C ASN A 71 -11.57 -27.16 -9.03
N ILE A 72 -10.97 -27.58 -10.14
CA ILE A 72 -10.76 -26.75 -11.34
C ILE A 72 -11.25 -27.48 -12.59
N SER A 73 -11.41 -26.73 -13.70
CA SER A 73 -11.83 -27.34 -14.96
C SER A 73 -10.71 -28.19 -15.59
N THR A 74 -11.10 -29.25 -16.29
CA THR A 74 -10.15 -30.05 -17.08
C THR A 74 -9.44 -29.21 -18.14
N ASP A 75 -10.14 -28.24 -18.75
CA ASP A 75 -9.51 -27.37 -19.73
C ASP A 75 -8.43 -26.45 -19.12
N CYS A 76 -8.65 -25.94 -17.90
CA CYS A 76 -7.62 -25.20 -17.17
C CYS A 76 -6.35 -26.03 -16.97
N MET A 77 -6.50 -27.32 -16.63
CA MET A 77 -5.35 -28.23 -16.54
C MET A 77 -4.66 -28.42 -17.89
N MET A 78 -5.43 -28.59 -18.97
CA MET A 78 -4.88 -28.74 -20.32
C MET A 78 -4.14 -27.48 -20.78
N LEU A 79 -4.68 -26.28 -20.49
CA LEU A 79 -4.05 -25.01 -20.79
C LEU A 79 -2.68 -24.85 -20.12
N LEU A 80 -2.56 -25.26 -18.86
CA LEU A 80 -1.31 -25.16 -18.09
C LEU A 80 -0.29 -26.23 -18.47
N ASN A 81 -0.73 -27.36 -19.06
CA ASN A 81 0.09 -28.53 -19.32
C ASN A 81 0.12 -28.90 -20.81
N GLN A 82 0.15 -27.91 -21.71
CA GLN A 82 0.08 -28.11 -23.18
C GLN A 82 1.16 -29.05 -23.76
N GLY A 83 2.30 -29.20 -23.07
CA GLY A 83 3.39 -30.12 -23.46
C GLY A 83 3.24 -31.56 -22.93
N LYS A 84 2.17 -31.88 -22.18
CA LYS A 84 1.94 -33.21 -21.60
C LYS A 84 0.83 -33.92 -22.38
N ASP A 85 1.03 -35.20 -22.68
CA ASP A 85 -0.02 -36.05 -23.28
C ASP A 85 -0.97 -36.55 -22.18
N PRO A 86 -2.25 -36.11 -22.14
CA PRO A 86 -3.20 -36.50 -21.11
C PRO A 86 -3.45 -38.02 -21.04
N GLY A 87 -3.28 -38.73 -22.17
CA GLY A 87 -3.52 -40.18 -22.26
C GLY A 87 -2.33 -41.04 -21.84
N ARG A 88 -1.17 -40.43 -21.55
CA ARG A 88 0.08 -41.13 -21.22
C ARG A 88 0.71 -40.70 -19.91
N LEU A 89 -0.04 -40.04 -19.04
CA LEU A 89 0.44 -39.65 -17.72
C LEU A 89 0.81 -40.88 -16.89
N LYS A 90 1.95 -40.80 -16.22
CA LYS A 90 2.50 -41.83 -15.34
C LYS A 90 2.63 -41.29 -13.91
N PRO A 91 2.58 -42.17 -12.90
CA PRO A 91 2.90 -41.79 -11.54
C PRO A 91 4.31 -41.18 -11.46
N GLY A 92 4.44 -40.06 -10.75
CA GLY A 92 5.67 -39.28 -10.68
C GLY A 92 5.82 -38.20 -11.77
N ASP A 93 4.94 -38.16 -12.78
CA ASP A 93 4.90 -37.02 -13.69
C ASP A 93 4.50 -35.75 -12.92
N VAL A 94 5.19 -34.65 -13.18
CA VAL A 94 4.84 -33.35 -12.59
C VAL A 94 3.97 -32.55 -13.55
N LEU A 95 2.81 -32.11 -13.05
CA LEU A 95 1.89 -31.18 -13.70
C LEU A 95 1.92 -29.82 -12.99
N THR A 96 1.74 -28.75 -13.75
CA THR A 96 1.50 -27.42 -13.19
C THR A 96 0.02 -27.24 -12.93
N VAL A 97 -0.34 -26.85 -11.70
CA VAL A 97 -1.71 -26.56 -11.30
C VAL A 97 -1.82 -25.13 -10.77
N PRO A 98 -2.97 -24.45 -10.99
CA PRO A 98 -3.16 -23.09 -10.52
C PRO A 98 -3.54 -23.11 -9.03
N LEU A 99 -2.88 -22.29 -8.22
CA LEU A 99 -3.28 -22.03 -6.85
C LEU A 99 -3.80 -20.60 -6.75
N ARG A 100 -5.11 -20.46 -6.49
CA ARG A 100 -5.74 -19.15 -6.24
C ARG A 100 -5.30 -18.62 -4.89
N ILE A 101 -4.91 -17.35 -4.85
CA ILE A 101 -4.56 -16.65 -3.62
C ILE A 101 -5.84 -16.19 -2.90
N THR A 102 -6.26 -16.99 -1.93
CA THR A 102 -7.44 -16.75 -1.10
C THR A 102 -7.09 -16.33 0.32
N GLN A 103 -5.82 -16.20 0.68
CA GLN A 103 -5.31 -15.79 2.00
C GLN A 103 -4.34 -14.62 1.86
N ASN A 104 -4.08 -13.90 2.95
CA ASN A 104 -3.09 -12.82 2.94
C ASN A 104 -1.68 -13.35 2.70
N ILE A 105 -0.96 -12.64 1.85
CA ILE A 105 0.41 -12.95 1.46
C ILE A 105 1.41 -11.97 2.09
N VAL A 106 0.92 -10.85 2.63
CA VAL A 106 1.67 -9.98 3.56
C VAL A 106 1.45 -10.43 5.00
N ASN A 107 2.44 -10.24 5.87
CA ASN A 107 2.30 -10.47 7.30
C ASN A 107 2.49 -9.16 8.07
N PRO A 108 1.41 -8.52 8.52
CA PRO A 108 1.49 -7.22 9.17
C PRO A 108 1.68 -7.30 10.69
N ARG A 109 1.61 -8.50 11.29
CA ARG A 109 1.71 -8.70 12.76
C ARG A 109 3.16 -8.92 13.20
N LYS A 110 4.06 -8.06 12.75
CA LYS A 110 5.49 -8.06 13.10
C LYS A 110 6.06 -6.64 12.96
N PRO A 111 7.22 -6.35 13.57
CA PRO A 111 7.97 -5.14 13.25
C PRO A 111 8.10 -4.95 11.73
N TYR A 112 7.73 -3.77 11.23
CA TYR A 112 7.55 -3.51 9.80
C TYR A 112 8.59 -2.51 9.28
N ASN A 113 9.79 -3.01 9.01
CA ASN A 113 10.92 -2.23 8.52
C ASN A 113 10.91 -2.10 6.99
N TYR A 114 11.84 -1.32 6.43
CA TYR A 114 11.91 -1.08 4.98
C TYR A 114 12.09 -2.38 4.18
N GLN A 115 12.97 -3.29 4.64
CA GLN A 115 13.17 -4.57 3.95
C GLN A 115 11.91 -5.45 3.92
N THR A 116 11.07 -5.38 4.96
CA THR A 116 9.77 -6.05 4.98
C THR A 116 8.83 -5.44 3.95
N LEU A 117 8.76 -4.11 3.88
CA LEU A 117 7.96 -3.41 2.88
C LEU A 117 8.33 -3.85 1.45
N ILE A 118 9.63 -3.89 1.11
CA ILE A 118 10.08 -4.30 -0.23
C ILE A 118 9.63 -5.71 -0.57
N LYS A 119 9.83 -6.66 0.35
CA LYS A 119 9.42 -8.06 0.14
C LYS A 119 7.91 -8.18 -0.07
N ASP A 120 7.12 -7.42 0.68
CA ASP A 120 5.66 -7.43 0.54
C ASP A 120 5.22 -6.79 -0.79
N ILE A 121 5.84 -5.68 -1.22
CA ILE A 121 5.59 -5.06 -2.53
C ILE A 121 5.91 -6.04 -3.66
N GLU A 122 7.10 -6.63 -3.67
CA GLU A 122 7.54 -7.61 -4.69
C GLU A 122 6.56 -8.78 -4.78
N ARG A 123 6.17 -9.34 -3.62
CA ARG A 123 5.23 -10.46 -3.56
C ARG A 123 3.84 -10.08 -4.07
N LEU A 124 3.35 -8.88 -3.74
CA LEU A 124 2.08 -8.39 -4.26
C LEU A 124 2.15 -8.19 -5.78
N MET A 125 3.24 -7.63 -6.32
CA MET A 125 3.39 -7.41 -7.76
C MET A 125 3.47 -8.72 -8.55
N GLU A 126 4.13 -9.74 -8.00
CA GLU A 126 4.20 -11.07 -8.62
C GLU A 126 2.80 -11.71 -8.75
N VAL A 127 1.97 -11.56 -7.74
CA VAL A 127 0.61 -12.14 -7.71
C VAL A 127 -0.41 -11.26 -8.45
N TYR A 128 -0.27 -9.94 -8.39
CA TYR A 128 -1.22 -8.96 -8.90
C TYR A 128 -0.54 -7.99 -9.90
N PRO A 129 -0.17 -8.45 -11.11
CA PRO A 129 0.59 -7.67 -12.09
C PRO A 129 -0.09 -6.39 -12.60
N PHE A 130 -1.39 -6.20 -12.35
CA PHE A 130 -2.09 -4.94 -12.65
C PHE A 130 -1.75 -3.80 -11.66
N ILE A 131 -1.03 -4.08 -10.57
CA ILE A 131 -0.51 -3.04 -9.67
C ILE A 131 0.77 -2.45 -10.24
N GLN A 132 0.92 -1.14 -10.11
CA GLN A 132 2.14 -0.45 -10.53
C GLN A 132 2.89 0.03 -9.29
N CYS A 133 4.21 -0.18 -9.26
CA CYS A 133 5.06 0.40 -8.23
C CYS A 133 6.20 1.15 -8.89
N THR A 134 6.35 2.42 -8.53
CA THR A 134 7.45 3.29 -8.99
C THR A 134 8.11 3.94 -7.79
N SER A 135 9.21 4.67 -8.01
CA SER A 135 9.80 5.51 -6.98
C SER A 135 9.46 6.97 -7.24
N ILE A 136 9.09 7.71 -6.19
CA ILE A 136 8.83 9.17 -6.27
C ILE A 136 10.05 10.02 -5.90
N GLY A 137 11.12 9.38 -5.43
CA GLY A 137 12.31 10.02 -4.91
C GLY A 137 13.10 9.06 -4.04
N GLN A 138 14.03 9.60 -3.25
CA GLN A 138 14.84 8.81 -2.33
C GLN A 138 14.88 9.50 -0.97
N SER A 139 15.06 8.70 0.08
CA SER A 139 15.34 9.20 1.41
C SER A 139 16.74 9.82 1.46
N VAL A 140 17.08 10.43 2.59
CA VAL A 140 18.42 10.96 2.83
C VAL A 140 19.52 9.91 2.60
N MET A 141 19.30 8.66 2.99
CA MET A 141 20.25 7.55 2.80
C MET A 141 20.11 6.85 1.44
N GLY A 142 19.33 7.40 0.50
CA GLY A 142 19.21 6.89 -0.86
C GLY A 142 18.18 5.77 -1.04
N LYS A 143 17.36 5.45 -0.04
CA LYS A 143 16.33 4.41 -0.16
C LYS A 143 15.16 4.94 -1.01
N PRO A 144 14.72 4.22 -2.06
CA PRO A 144 13.56 4.61 -2.84
C PRO A 144 12.28 4.80 -2.00
N LEU A 145 11.55 5.89 -2.26
CA LEU A 145 10.21 6.07 -1.72
C LEU A 145 9.21 5.43 -2.67
N HIS A 146 8.76 4.22 -2.32
CA HIS A 146 7.88 3.43 -3.16
C HIS A 146 6.47 4.03 -3.24
N HIS A 147 5.97 4.15 -4.47
CA HIS A 147 4.64 4.63 -4.79
C HIS A 147 3.86 3.55 -5.54
N ILE A 148 2.84 3.00 -4.89
CA ILE A 148 1.96 1.97 -5.41
C ILE A 148 0.71 2.64 -6.00
N ARG A 149 0.32 2.24 -7.22
CA ARG A 149 -0.90 2.68 -7.91
C ARG A 149 -1.78 1.50 -8.27
N LEU A 150 -3.09 1.64 -8.00
CA LEU A 150 -4.11 0.65 -8.31
C LEU A 150 -5.40 1.35 -8.78
N GLY A 151 -6.14 0.73 -9.70
CA GLY A 151 -7.40 1.28 -10.20
C GLY A 151 -7.22 2.13 -11.45
N LYS A 152 -8.34 2.42 -12.12
CA LYS A 152 -8.40 3.17 -13.39
C LYS A 152 -9.42 4.31 -13.35
N GLY A 153 -9.91 4.62 -12.16
CA GLY A 153 -10.92 5.64 -11.97
C GLY A 153 -10.41 7.07 -12.10
N LYS A 154 -11.35 8.00 -12.26
CA LYS A 154 -11.03 9.43 -12.36
C LYS A 154 -10.72 10.07 -11.01
N LYS A 155 -11.32 9.57 -9.92
CA LYS A 155 -11.06 10.07 -8.57
C LYS A 155 -9.71 9.56 -8.09
N LYS A 156 -8.74 10.44 -7.84
CA LYS A 156 -7.42 10.06 -7.33
C LYS A 156 -7.33 10.22 -5.83
N ILE A 157 -7.19 9.12 -5.11
CA ILE A 157 -7.17 9.12 -3.64
C ILE A 157 -5.79 8.67 -3.18
N HIS A 158 -5.14 9.51 -2.37
CA HIS A 158 -3.79 9.25 -1.91
C HIS A 158 -3.74 8.85 -0.44
N TRP A 159 -3.05 7.75 -0.14
CA TRP A 159 -2.74 7.31 1.22
C TRP A 159 -1.24 7.32 1.45
N ASN A 160 -0.81 7.70 2.65
CA ASN A 160 0.58 7.55 3.05
C ASN A 160 0.73 7.21 4.52
N GLY A 161 1.89 6.66 4.88
CA GLY A 161 2.19 6.26 6.25
C GLY A 161 3.67 6.45 6.59
N SER A 162 3.97 6.32 7.87
CA SER A 162 5.32 6.45 8.44
C SER A 162 6.03 7.73 8.00
N PHE A 163 5.34 8.87 8.08
CA PHE A 163 6.00 10.18 8.13
C PHE A 163 6.89 10.26 9.37
N HIS A 164 6.36 9.79 10.52
CA HIS A 164 7.14 9.60 11.73
C HIS A 164 7.68 8.17 11.82
N ALA A 165 8.95 8.05 12.19
CA ALA A 165 9.68 6.79 12.25
C ALA A 165 9.11 5.75 13.22
N ASN A 166 8.70 6.16 14.42
CA ASN A 166 8.13 5.27 15.44
C ASN A 166 6.66 4.92 15.22
N GLU A 167 6.06 5.38 14.12
CA GLU A 167 4.69 5.08 13.72
C GLU A 167 4.67 4.05 12.58
N TRP A 168 5.71 3.21 12.48
CA TRP A 168 5.93 2.21 11.44
C TRP A 168 4.76 1.22 11.24
N ILE A 169 3.91 1.05 12.27
CA ILE A 169 2.71 0.20 12.19
C ILE A 169 1.72 0.71 11.12
N THR A 170 1.73 2.01 10.80
CA THR A 170 0.90 2.59 9.75
C THR A 170 1.21 2.01 8.38
N SER A 171 2.50 1.78 8.05
CA SER A 171 2.92 1.08 6.82
C SER A 171 2.39 -0.35 6.78
N ALA A 172 2.47 -1.08 7.91
CA ALA A 172 1.96 -2.45 8.01
C ALA A 172 0.45 -2.53 7.77
N VAL A 173 -0.31 -1.59 8.36
CA VAL A 173 -1.76 -1.48 8.19
C VAL A 173 -2.11 -1.18 6.73
N ILE A 174 -1.47 -0.18 6.12
CA ILE A 174 -1.68 0.19 4.71
C ILE A 174 -1.42 -1.02 3.79
N MET A 175 -0.30 -1.72 3.98
CA MET A 175 0.03 -2.88 3.14
C MET A 175 -0.95 -4.05 3.32
N ASN A 176 -1.51 -4.24 4.51
CA ASN A 176 -2.56 -5.23 4.74
C ASN A 176 -3.90 -4.82 4.09
N LEU A 177 -4.26 -3.53 4.11
CA LEU A 177 -5.43 -3.00 3.42
C LEU A 177 -5.34 -3.25 1.91
N ILE A 178 -4.17 -2.99 1.32
CA ILE A 178 -3.89 -3.28 -0.10
C ILE A 178 -4.06 -4.78 -0.37
N ASN A 179 -3.50 -5.65 0.47
CA ASN A 179 -3.63 -7.10 0.27
C ASN A 179 -5.11 -7.53 0.30
N ASP A 180 -5.89 -7.08 1.28
CA ASP A 180 -7.31 -7.47 1.37
C ASP A 180 -8.11 -6.89 0.20
N TYR A 181 -7.81 -5.66 -0.24
CA TYR A 181 -8.42 -5.06 -1.43
C TYR A 181 -8.12 -5.88 -2.70
N LEU A 182 -6.87 -6.28 -2.91
CA LEU A 182 -6.46 -7.13 -4.04
C LEU A 182 -7.15 -8.50 -4.02
N ARG A 183 -7.28 -9.11 -2.84
CA ARG A 183 -8.04 -10.37 -2.69
C ARG A 183 -9.51 -10.19 -3.00
N CYS A 184 -10.13 -9.09 -2.55
CA CYS A 184 -11.52 -8.77 -2.86
C CYS A 184 -11.75 -8.68 -4.38
N LEU A 185 -10.82 -8.03 -5.10
CA LEU A 185 -10.86 -7.88 -6.55
C LEU A 185 -10.76 -9.22 -7.29
N THR A 186 -9.87 -10.13 -6.89
CA THR A 186 -9.61 -11.38 -7.62
C THR A 186 -10.44 -12.59 -7.16
N ASN A 187 -11.12 -12.49 -6.01
CA ASN A 187 -11.92 -13.58 -5.44
C ASN A 187 -13.42 -13.28 -5.37
N TYR A 188 -13.87 -12.09 -5.79
CA TYR A 188 -15.27 -11.64 -5.66
C TYR A 188 -15.83 -11.76 -4.23
N THR A 189 -14.97 -11.67 -3.22
CA THR A 189 -15.36 -11.71 -1.81
C THR A 189 -15.45 -10.26 -1.30
N PRO A 190 -16.65 -9.75 -0.98
CA PRO A 190 -16.82 -8.37 -0.55
C PRO A 190 -16.07 -8.07 0.76
N LEU A 191 -15.47 -6.88 0.85
CA LEU A 191 -14.92 -6.38 2.11
C LEU A 191 -16.01 -5.63 2.87
N ARG A 192 -16.40 -6.12 4.04
CA ARG A 192 -17.52 -5.56 4.83
C ARG A 192 -18.82 -5.42 4.01
N GLY A 193 -19.08 -6.38 3.13
CA GLY A 193 -20.25 -6.37 2.25
C GLY A 193 -20.11 -5.46 1.01
N ILE A 194 -18.98 -4.75 0.84
CA ILE A 194 -18.73 -3.88 -0.30
C ILE A 194 -17.96 -4.64 -1.40
N PRO A 195 -18.51 -4.77 -2.62
CA PRO A 195 -17.77 -5.32 -3.75
C PRO A 195 -16.70 -4.33 -4.22
N CYS A 196 -15.49 -4.82 -4.48
CA CYS A 196 -14.35 -3.93 -4.77
C CYS A 196 -14.17 -3.55 -6.24
N ILE A 197 -14.77 -4.30 -7.18
CA ILE A 197 -14.64 -4.00 -8.62
C ILE A 197 -15.18 -2.61 -8.98
N PRO A 198 -16.37 -2.20 -8.51
CA PRO A 198 -16.84 -0.82 -8.71
C PRO A 198 -15.87 0.23 -8.14
N LEU A 199 -15.25 -0.05 -6.99
CA LEU A 199 -14.26 0.85 -6.39
C LEU A 199 -13.01 1.01 -7.27
N TYR A 200 -12.56 -0.08 -7.90
CA TYR A 200 -11.41 -0.10 -8.81
C TYR A 200 -11.66 0.71 -10.09
N GLU A 201 -12.90 0.71 -10.57
CA GLU A 201 -13.30 1.41 -11.78
C GLU A 201 -13.58 2.91 -11.54
N GLN A 202 -14.02 3.29 -10.34
CA GLN A 202 -14.37 4.68 -10.03
C GLN A 202 -13.20 5.49 -9.45
N ALA A 203 -12.26 4.83 -8.78
CA ALA A 203 -11.11 5.47 -8.13
C ALA A 203 -9.76 4.91 -8.60
N GLU A 204 -8.77 5.77 -8.68
CA GLU A 204 -7.36 5.41 -8.69
C GLU A 204 -6.78 5.67 -7.30
N LEU A 205 -6.22 4.63 -6.71
CA LEU A 205 -5.59 4.63 -5.40
C LEU A 205 -4.08 4.82 -5.58
N SER A 206 -3.55 5.90 -5.01
CA SER A 206 -2.13 6.23 -4.92
C SER A 206 -1.65 6.00 -3.49
N ILE A 207 -0.53 5.32 -3.30
CA ILE A 207 -0.05 4.98 -1.95
C ILE A 207 1.46 5.14 -1.84
N VAL A 208 1.92 5.90 -0.84
CA VAL A 208 3.32 5.87 -0.38
C VAL A 208 3.33 5.27 1.03
N PRO A 209 3.52 3.95 1.17
CA PRO A 209 3.28 3.28 2.45
C PRO A 209 4.29 3.68 3.53
N MET A 210 5.49 4.13 3.15
CA MET A 210 6.56 4.52 4.07
C MET A 210 7.30 5.74 3.54
N VAL A 211 7.02 6.91 4.11
CA VAL A 211 7.67 8.17 3.72
C VAL A 211 9.07 8.31 4.33
N ASN A 212 9.27 7.81 5.54
CA ASN A 212 10.53 7.90 6.30
C ASN A 212 11.22 6.53 6.49
N PRO A 213 11.73 5.89 5.42
CA PRO A 213 12.31 4.56 5.53
C PRO A 213 13.63 4.52 6.31
N ASP A 214 14.36 5.63 6.40
CA ASP A 214 15.60 5.70 7.17
C ASP A 214 15.32 5.74 8.67
N GLY A 215 14.38 6.61 9.09
CA GLY A 215 13.98 6.70 10.48
C GLY A 215 13.28 5.43 10.97
N VAL A 216 12.41 4.81 10.16
CA VAL A 216 11.77 3.53 10.53
C VAL A 216 12.82 2.44 10.79
N ASP A 217 13.82 2.31 9.92
CA ASP A 217 14.89 1.33 10.12
C ASP A 217 15.75 1.68 11.35
N LEU A 218 15.98 2.97 11.64
CA LEU A 218 16.65 3.39 12.87
C LEU A 218 15.89 2.92 14.12
N VAL A 219 14.57 3.11 14.15
CA VAL A 219 13.72 2.68 15.27
C VAL A 219 13.72 1.16 15.45
N LEU A 220 13.68 0.39 14.36
CA LEU A 220 13.49 -1.05 14.41
C LEU A 220 14.79 -1.87 14.45
N ASN A 221 15.85 -1.38 13.83
CA ASN A 221 17.11 -2.11 13.66
C ASN A 221 18.27 -1.43 14.40
N GLY A 222 18.09 -0.21 14.93
CA GLY A 222 19.15 0.59 15.52
C GLY A 222 19.93 1.42 14.49
N PRO A 223 21.01 2.11 14.92
CA PRO A 223 21.74 3.02 14.06
C PRO A 223 22.40 2.29 12.88
N PRO A 224 22.59 2.96 11.72
CA PRO A 224 23.35 2.42 10.61
C PRO A 224 24.75 1.96 11.06
N SER A 225 25.30 0.94 10.39
CA SER A 225 26.62 0.41 10.75
C SER A 225 27.78 1.34 10.33
N GLU A 226 27.57 2.20 9.34
CA GLU A 226 28.60 3.01 8.70
C GLU A 226 28.40 4.51 8.95
N SER A 227 29.51 5.22 9.09
CA SER A 227 29.57 6.69 9.07
C SER A 227 29.28 7.21 7.65
N PRO A 228 28.73 8.43 7.49
CA PRO A 228 28.53 9.46 8.53
C PRO A 228 27.23 9.31 9.33
N PHE A 229 26.28 8.48 8.87
CA PHE A 229 24.94 8.45 9.47
C PHE A 229 24.90 7.85 10.86
N LYS A 230 25.76 6.87 11.16
CA LYS A 230 25.93 6.33 12.51
C LYS A 230 26.27 7.44 13.51
N GLU A 231 27.37 8.14 13.28
CA GLU A 231 27.84 9.23 14.14
C GLU A 231 26.80 10.36 14.22
N LEU A 232 26.13 10.67 13.11
CA LEU A 232 25.07 11.69 13.08
C LEU A 232 23.93 11.35 14.06
N VAL A 233 23.39 10.13 14.01
CA VAL A 233 22.26 9.76 14.86
C VAL A 233 22.67 9.57 16.32
N GLU A 234 23.88 9.07 16.58
CA GLU A 234 24.45 8.97 17.94
C GLU A 234 24.56 10.36 18.58
N ASN A 235 25.10 11.34 17.85
CA ASN A 235 25.20 12.73 18.30
C ASN A 235 23.82 13.37 18.53
N ILE A 236 22.87 13.20 17.60
CA ILE A 236 21.51 13.73 17.74
C ILE A 236 20.78 13.08 18.93
N ASN A 237 21.00 11.78 19.16
CA ASN A 237 20.38 11.06 20.28
C ASN A 237 21.11 11.23 21.62
N GLN A 238 22.19 12.01 21.65
CA GLN A 238 23.04 12.25 22.83
C GLN A 238 23.58 10.94 23.42
N ASP A 239 24.09 10.06 22.55
CA ASP A 239 24.68 8.76 22.89
C ASP A 239 23.74 7.79 23.64
N ARG A 240 22.43 8.06 23.64
CA ARG A 240 21.44 7.11 24.14
C ARG A 240 21.36 5.92 23.19
N LEU A 241 21.29 4.72 23.77
CA LEU A 241 21.25 3.45 23.02
C LEU A 241 19.86 3.11 22.48
N ASP A 242 18.80 3.72 23.02
CA ASP A 242 17.42 3.50 22.60
C ASP A 242 16.96 4.57 21.58
N TYR A 243 16.32 4.10 20.51
CA TYR A 243 15.79 4.89 19.41
C TYR A 243 14.26 4.76 19.27
N LEU A 244 13.56 4.00 20.12
CA LEU A 244 12.12 3.75 20.02
C LEU A 244 11.28 5.04 19.98
N GLY A 245 11.75 6.10 20.66
CA GLY A 245 11.08 7.40 20.69
C GLY A 245 11.30 8.29 19.45
N TRP A 246 12.13 7.88 18.49
CA TRP A 246 12.50 8.69 17.33
C TRP A 246 11.33 8.88 16.37
N LYS A 247 11.00 10.13 16.03
CA LYS A 247 9.97 10.51 15.05
C LYS A 247 10.59 11.01 13.74
N ALA A 248 11.67 11.77 13.84
CA ALA A 248 12.27 12.48 12.72
C ALA A 248 12.81 11.56 11.61
N ASN A 249 13.22 12.12 10.48
CA ASN A 249 14.08 11.42 9.53
C ASN A 249 15.50 11.21 10.10
N ILE A 250 16.41 10.61 9.32
CA ILE A 250 17.76 10.29 9.79
C ILE A 250 18.59 11.52 10.18
N ARG A 251 18.26 12.70 9.62
CA ARG A 251 18.92 13.98 9.95
C ARG A 251 18.31 14.68 11.15
N GLY A 252 17.35 14.07 11.83
CA GLY A 252 16.70 14.66 12.99
C GLY A 252 15.73 15.79 12.64
N ILE A 253 15.15 15.78 11.44
CA ILE A 253 14.08 16.68 11.01
C ILE A 253 12.73 15.95 11.02
N ASP A 254 11.74 16.55 11.68
CA ASP A 254 10.37 16.08 11.71
C ASP A 254 9.68 16.42 10.38
N LEU A 255 9.50 15.41 9.54
CA LEU A 255 8.93 15.56 8.19
C LEU A 255 7.51 16.13 8.22
N ASN A 256 6.70 15.82 9.23
CA ASN A 256 5.34 16.34 9.35
C ASN A 256 5.27 17.70 10.06
N LYS A 257 6.41 18.38 10.17
CA LYS A 257 6.51 19.81 10.49
C LYS A 257 7.34 20.58 9.46
N HIS A 258 7.53 20.00 8.28
CA HIS A 258 8.49 20.48 7.29
C HIS A 258 7.83 21.09 6.04
N PHE A 259 6.50 21.19 6.00
CA PHE A 259 5.75 21.76 4.89
C PHE A 259 5.39 23.24 5.13
N PRO A 260 5.26 24.08 4.08
CA PRO A 260 5.10 25.53 4.20
C PRO A 260 3.66 25.95 4.51
N ALA A 261 3.03 25.30 5.50
CA ALA A 261 1.71 25.66 6.03
C ALA A 261 1.90 26.20 7.45
N ASN A 262 1.97 27.52 7.61
CA ASN A 262 2.34 28.18 8.86
C ASN A 262 3.63 27.65 9.53
N TRP A 263 4.59 27.15 8.74
CA TRP A 263 5.87 26.57 9.20
C TRP A 263 6.65 27.45 10.20
N LYS A 264 6.60 28.78 10.01
CA LYS A 264 7.26 29.73 10.90
C LYS A 264 6.76 29.61 12.34
N ILE A 265 5.47 29.29 12.53
CA ILE A 265 4.88 29.05 13.86
C ILE A 265 5.59 27.86 14.52
N GLU A 266 5.66 26.71 13.85
CA GLU A 266 6.35 25.52 14.37
C GLU A 266 7.85 25.76 14.62
N LYS A 267 8.53 26.51 13.74
CA LYS A 267 9.94 26.89 13.94
C LYS A 267 10.15 27.73 15.20
N THR A 268 9.19 28.59 15.55
CA THR A 268 9.27 29.42 16.77
C THR A 268 8.87 28.67 18.03
N ARG A 269 7.97 27.69 17.96
CA ARG A 269 7.50 26.88 19.11
C ARG A 269 8.59 26.01 19.72
N LYS A 270 9.54 25.55 18.91
CA LYS A 270 10.57 24.63 19.39
C LYS A 270 11.70 25.35 20.13
N GLU A 271 11.86 25.01 21.39
CA GLU A 271 13.06 25.31 22.16
C GLU A 271 14.25 24.45 21.66
N GLY A 272 15.41 25.08 21.48
CA GLY A 272 16.64 24.39 21.07
C GLY A 272 16.95 24.38 19.57
N LYS A 273 16.04 24.74 18.66
CA LYS A 273 16.27 25.06 17.21
C LYS A 273 17.34 24.24 16.44
N VAL A 274 17.63 23.01 16.84
CA VAL A 274 18.61 22.10 16.22
C VAL A 274 17.98 20.75 15.89
N PRO A 275 18.60 19.95 15.00
CA PRO A 275 18.26 18.55 14.79
C PRO A 275 18.04 17.77 16.09
N SER A 276 16.96 17.00 16.15
CA SER A 276 16.62 16.19 17.33
C SER A 276 15.78 14.97 16.93
N PRO A 277 15.66 13.96 17.82
CA PRO A 277 14.85 12.78 17.54
C PRO A 277 13.38 13.09 17.21
N ARG A 278 12.86 14.24 17.64
CA ARG A 278 11.46 14.64 17.48
C ARG A 278 11.31 16.14 17.26
N ASP A 279 10.24 16.52 16.57
CA ASP A 279 9.65 17.86 16.53
C ASP A 279 10.54 18.99 15.98
N TYR A 280 11.72 18.72 15.41
CA TYR A 280 12.51 19.72 14.71
C TYR A 280 11.96 20.03 13.31
N PRO A 281 11.46 21.23 13.02
CA PRO A 281 10.87 21.51 11.71
C PRO A 281 11.91 21.78 10.59
N GLY A 282 13.21 21.72 10.88
CA GLY A 282 14.27 22.15 9.96
C GLY A 282 14.59 23.65 10.07
N ASP A 283 15.51 24.16 9.26
CA ASP A 283 15.84 25.60 9.19
C ASP A 283 15.09 26.35 8.09
N LEU A 284 14.57 25.61 7.12
CA LEU A 284 13.64 26.06 6.07
C LEU A 284 12.68 24.89 5.79
N PRO A 285 11.44 25.15 5.33
CA PRO A 285 10.56 24.08 4.87
C PRO A 285 11.04 23.49 3.54
N LEU A 286 10.61 22.26 3.24
CA LEU A 286 10.86 21.55 1.97
C LEU A 286 12.35 21.43 1.58
N THR A 287 13.24 21.23 2.53
CA THR A 287 14.65 20.90 2.27
C THR A 287 14.93 19.40 2.31
N GLU A 288 14.14 18.63 3.05
CA GLU A 288 14.33 17.18 3.14
C GLU A 288 13.81 16.47 1.88
N PRO A 289 14.59 15.50 1.35
CA PRO A 289 14.27 14.85 0.08
C PRO A 289 12.95 14.06 0.15
N GLU A 290 12.58 13.53 1.31
CA GLU A 290 11.29 12.85 1.51
C GLU A 290 10.11 13.83 1.35
N ALA A 291 10.22 15.04 1.91
CA ALA A 291 9.17 16.06 1.79
C ALA A 291 9.09 16.61 0.35
N LEU A 292 10.24 16.80 -0.31
CA LEU A 292 10.30 17.20 -1.72
C LEU A 292 9.67 16.14 -2.64
N ALA A 293 9.92 14.85 -2.38
CA ALA A 293 9.30 13.77 -3.14
C ALA A 293 7.76 13.76 -2.99
N MET A 294 7.26 13.97 -1.77
CA MET A 294 5.81 14.00 -1.50
C MET A 294 5.12 15.22 -2.12
N THR A 295 5.75 16.40 -2.09
CA THR A 295 5.22 17.59 -2.76
C THR A 295 5.21 17.42 -4.28
N GLY A 296 6.31 16.96 -4.87
CA GLY A 296 6.38 16.69 -6.31
C GLY A 296 5.39 15.62 -6.77
N LEU A 297 5.10 14.62 -5.93
CA LEU A 297 4.05 13.64 -6.19
C LEU A 297 2.65 14.31 -6.19
N ALA A 298 2.34 15.11 -5.19
CA ALA A 298 1.05 15.80 -5.10
C ALA A 298 0.81 16.75 -6.28
N ASP A 299 1.83 17.50 -6.69
CA ASP A 299 1.79 18.37 -7.88
C ASP A 299 1.54 17.58 -9.16
N LYS A 300 2.28 16.48 -9.33
CA LYS A 300 2.19 15.64 -10.53
C LYS A 300 0.83 14.95 -10.65
N GLU A 301 0.34 14.39 -9.55
CA GLU A 301 -0.85 13.54 -9.59
C GLU A 301 -2.16 14.33 -9.42
N ASN A 302 -2.12 15.51 -8.80
CA ASN A 302 -3.29 16.35 -8.52
C ASN A 302 -4.41 15.56 -7.83
N PHE A 303 -4.09 14.97 -6.68
CA PHE A 303 -5.02 14.12 -5.92
C PHE A 303 -6.32 14.84 -5.60
N ASP A 304 -7.43 14.10 -5.58
CA ASP A 304 -8.74 14.61 -5.15
C ASP A 304 -8.90 14.58 -3.63
N LYS A 305 -8.13 13.71 -2.95
CA LYS A 305 -8.15 13.56 -1.49
C LYS A 305 -6.86 12.95 -1.00
N VAL A 306 -6.36 13.40 0.15
CA VAL A 306 -5.20 12.79 0.84
C VAL A 306 -5.57 12.27 2.22
N ILE A 307 -5.02 11.10 2.58
CA ILE A 307 -5.14 10.48 3.88
C ILE A 307 -3.72 10.20 4.40
N ALA A 308 -3.24 11.03 5.32
CA ALA A 308 -1.98 10.85 6.01
C ALA A 308 -2.19 10.03 7.29
N VAL A 309 -1.61 8.84 7.35
CA VAL A 309 -1.82 7.90 8.45
C VAL A 309 -0.68 8.00 9.46
N HIS A 310 -1.05 8.29 10.70
CA HIS A 310 -0.19 8.49 11.86
C HIS A 310 -0.67 7.64 13.05
N THR A 311 0.06 7.70 14.16
CA THR A 311 -0.38 7.20 15.46
C THR A 311 -0.02 8.24 16.52
N GLN A 312 -0.85 8.56 17.51
CA GLN A 312 -1.98 7.82 18.06
C GLN A 312 -3.01 8.75 18.70
N GLY A 313 -4.24 8.28 18.85
CA GLY A 313 -5.33 9.05 19.47
C GLY A 313 -6.72 8.45 19.29
N GLU A 314 -6.90 7.58 18.28
CA GLU A 314 -8.21 7.13 17.77
C GLU A 314 -9.10 8.31 17.35
N GLU A 315 -8.49 9.27 16.69
CA GLU A 315 -9.14 10.47 16.16
C GLU A 315 -8.52 10.84 14.81
N PHE A 316 -9.14 11.77 14.10
CA PHE A 316 -8.57 12.31 12.88
C PHE A 316 -8.90 13.78 12.66
N TYR A 317 -7.98 14.47 11.99
CA TYR A 317 -8.06 15.89 11.69
C TYR A 317 -8.36 16.12 10.22
N TRP A 318 -9.28 17.03 9.91
CA TRP A 318 -9.75 17.21 8.51
C TRP A 318 -9.85 18.65 8.01
N GLY A 319 -9.74 19.65 8.89
CA GLY A 319 -9.73 21.07 8.52
C GLY A 319 -8.34 21.72 8.61
N TYR A 320 -8.19 22.88 7.98
CA TYR A 320 -7.02 23.76 8.16
C TYR A 320 -7.36 25.21 7.81
N GLU A 321 -7.37 26.12 8.79
CA GLU A 321 -7.57 27.58 8.62
C GLU A 321 -8.83 27.97 7.80
N GLY A 322 -9.87 27.12 7.78
CA GLY A 322 -11.08 27.33 6.98
C GLY A 322 -10.85 27.18 5.47
N LEU A 323 -9.74 26.57 5.06
CA LEU A 323 -9.35 26.35 3.67
C LEU A 323 -9.79 24.99 3.13
N GLU A 324 -10.24 24.09 4.00
CA GLU A 324 -10.85 22.84 3.59
C GLU A 324 -12.16 23.08 2.81
N PRO A 325 -12.42 22.32 1.73
CA PRO A 325 -13.65 22.48 0.96
C PRO A 325 -14.83 21.87 1.71
N VAL A 326 -16.04 22.32 1.36
CA VAL A 326 -17.29 22.01 2.09
C VAL A 326 -17.60 20.52 2.15
N GLU A 327 -17.23 19.75 1.13
CA GLU A 327 -17.42 18.30 1.09
C GLU A 327 -16.59 17.53 2.14
N SER A 328 -15.56 18.15 2.72
CA SER A 328 -14.70 17.51 3.72
C SER A 328 -15.47 17.09 4.97
N GLU A 329 -16.51 17.85 5.34
CA GLU A 329 -17.35 17.56 6.50
C GLU A 329 -18.15 16.26 6.30
N ALA A 330 -18.83 16.10 5.16
CA ALA A 330 -19.56 14.87 4.84
C ALA A 330 -18.63 13.64 4.75
N ILE A 331 -17.40 13.83 4.25
CA ILE A 331 -16.38 12.77 4.22
C ILE A 331 -15.95 12.40 5.65
N ALA A 332 -15.73 13.40 6.51
CA ALA A 332 -15.36 13.20 7.90
C ALA A 332 -16.47 12.46 8.68
N GLU A 333 -17.73 12.85 8.53
CA GLU A 333 -18.87 12.17 9.15
C GLU A 333 -18.93 10.69 8.76
N GLU A 334 -18.69 10.39 7.47
CA GLU A 334 -18.66 9.01 7.00
C GLU A 334 -17.47 8.23 7.58
N PHE A 335 -16.28 8.84 7.66
CA PHE A 335 -15.09 8.22 8.26
C PHE A 335 -15.30 7.92 9.75
N GLU A 336 -15.90 8.85 10.49
CA GLU A 336 -16.27 8.66 11.90
C GLU A 336 -17.30 7.53 12.05
N ARG A 337 -18.34 7.49 11.21
CA ARG A 337 -19.37 6.45 11.24
C ARG A 337 -18.82 5.04 11.04
N VAL A 338 -17.88 4.85 10.10
CA VAL A 338 -17.36 3.50 9.74
C VAL A 338 -16.22 3.01 10.62
N SER A 339 -15.60 3.90 11.41
CA SER A 339 -14.39 3.60 12.19
C SER A 339 -14.52 3.82 13.69
N THR A 340 -15.49 4.64 14.11
CA THR A 340 -15.65 5.19 15.46
C THR A 340 -14.50 6.08 15.93
N TYR A 341 -13.58 6.49 15.04
CA TYR A 341 -12.60 7.51 15.35
C TYR A 341 -13.27 8.87 15.41
N LYS A 342 -12.88 9.66 16.41
CA LYS A 342 -13.45 10.98 16.59
C LYS A 342 -13.02 11.91 15.46
N SER A 343 -13.97 12.56 14.81
CA SER A 343 -13.65 13.61 13.85
C SER A 343 -13.33 14.92 14.60
N VAL A 344 -12.21 15.55 14.27
CA VAL A 344 -11.78 16.83 14.84
C VAL A 344 -11.48 17.80 13.70
N ARG A 345 -12.23 18.88 13.59
CA ARG A 345 -12.04 19.81 12.46
C ARG A 345 -10.71 20.54 12.53
N TYR A 346 -10.40 21.16 13.68
CA TYR A 346 -9.18 21.94 13.87
C TYR A 346 -8.42 21.48 15.10
N VAL A 347 -7.09 21.54 14.98
CA VAL A 347 -6.13 21.31 16.05
C VAL A 347 -5.03 22.36 15.91
N ASP A 348 -4.43 22.76 17.03
CA ASP A 348 -3.31 23.71 17.03
C ASP A 348 -1.99 23.02 16.62
N SER A 349 -1.93 22.59 15.36
CA SER A 349 -0.76 21.99 14.72
C SER A 349 -0.64 22.53 13.31
N HIS A 350 0.59 22.79 12.87
CA HIS A 350 0.86 23.32 11.54
C HIS A 350 2.01 22.58 10.88
N ALA A 351 2.28 22.94 9.63
CA ALA A 351 3.39 22.44 8.81
C ALA A 351 3.35 20.94 8.47
N GLY A 352 2.22 20.29 8.68
CA GLY A 352 1.98 18.92 8.26
C GLY A 352 1.65 18.80 6.77
N PHE A 353 1.77 17.59 6.23
CA PHE A 353 1.45 17.32 4.82
C PHE A 353 -0.03 17.62 4.50
N LYS A 354 -0.95 17.23 5.40
CA LYS A 354 -2.39 17.55 5.29
C LYS A 354 -2.61 19.06 5.20
N ASP A 355 -1.99 19.81 6.11
CA ASP A 355 -2.18 21.27 6.23
C ASP A 355 -1.78 21.97 4.93
N TRP A 356 -0.61 21.63 4.41
CA TRP A 356 -0.10 22.13 3.15
C TRP A 356 -0.99 21.72 1.97
N PHE A 357 -1.44 20.47 1.92
CA PHE A 357 -2.32 20.01 0.85
C PHE A 357 -3.65 20.78 0.82
N ILE A 358 -4.29 20.96 1.99
CA ILE A 358 -5.53 21.74 2.10
C ILE A 358 -5.25 23.20 1.72
N GLN A 359 -4.15 23.79 2.20
CA GLN A 359 -3.81 25.18 1.93
C GLN A 359 -3.60 25.44 0.43
N GLU A 360 -2.81 24.61 -0.26
CA GLU A 360 -2.41 24.85 -1.66
C GLU A 360 -3.48 24.41 -2.65
N TYR A 361 -4.08 23.23 -2.46
CA TYR A 361 -4.97 22.65 -3.47
C TYR A 361 -6.45 22.90 -3.17
N LYS A 362 -6.81 23.33 -1.95
CA LYS A 362 -8.21 23.50 -1.50
C LYS A 362 -9.03 22.22 -1.68
N LYS A 363 -8.41 21.07 -1.42
CA LYS A 363 -9.01 19.74 -1.56
C LYS A 363 -9.06 19.00 -0.21
N PRO A 364 -9.96 18.02 -0.04
CA PRO A 364 -10.09 17.28 1.22
C PRO A 364 -8.78 16.60 1.64
N GLY A 365 -8.35 16.82 2.88
CA GLY A 365 -7.16 16.21 3.47
C GLY A 365 -7.43 15.74 4.89
N PHE A 366 -6.91 14.55 5.24
CA PHE A 366 -7.15 13.91 6.52
C PHE A 366 -5.84 13.44 7.16
N THR A 367 -5.69 13.65 8.46
CA THR A 367 -4.62 13.06 9.28
C THR A 367 -5.28 12.08 10.23
N LEU A 368 -5.06 10.78 10.04
CA LEU A 368 -5.62 9.73 10.91
C LEU A 368 -4.62 9.38 12.02
N GLU A 369 -5.04 9.42 13.28
CA GLU A 369 -4.22 9.01 14.42
C GLU A 369 -4.67 7.64 14.93
N LEU A 370 -4.04 6.56 14.43
CA LEU A 370 -4.48 5.20 14.73
C LEU A 370 -4.10 4.76 16.15
N GLY A 371 -4.96 3.97 16.79
CA GLY A 371 -4.71 3.32 18.08
C GLY A 371 -4.50 4.29 19.25
N ARG A 372 -4.17 3.78 20.45
CA ARG A 372 -3.92 4.60 21.65
C ARG A 372 -2.67 4.16 22.42
N GLY A 373 -2.03 5.06 23.16
CA GLY A 373 -0.95 4.75 24.10
C GLY A 373 0.36 5.46 23.78
N ILE A 374 1.47 4.73 23.74
CA ILE A 374 2.82 5.29 23.51
C ILE A 374 3.40 4.62 22.28
N ASN A 375 3.91 5.43 21.34
CA ASN A 375 4.58 4.93 20.15
C ASN A 375 5.99 4.37 20.49
N PRO A 376 6.43 3.28 19.85
CA PRO A 376 5.67 2.49 18.88
C PRO A 376 4.52 1.71 19.52
N LEU A 377 3.33 1.75 18.91
CA LEU A 377 2.17 1.07 19.46
C LEU A 377 2.39 -0.45 19.48
N PRO A 378 1.94 -1.15 20.55
CA PRO A 378 2.10 -2.59 20.65
C PRO A 378 1.23 -3.31 19.61
N LEU A 379 1.79 -4.37 19.01
CA LEU A 379 1.08 -5.21 18.03
C LEU A 379 -0.19 -5.87 18.58
N SER A 380 -0.38 -5.93 19.90
CA SER A 380 -1.65 -6.37 20.51
C SER A 380 -2.84 -5.49 20.13
N GLN A 381 -2.62 -4.24 19.71
CA GLN A 381 -3.67 -3.35 19.21
C GLN A 381 -3.95 -3.52 17.71
N TYR A 382 -3.13 -4.29 16.99
CA TYR A 382 -3.13 -4.33 15.52
C TYR A 382 -4.51 -4.68 14.95
N ASP A 383 -5.19 -5.69 15.48
CA ASP A 383 -6.48 -6.13 14.93
C ASP A 383 -7.56 -5.06 15.07
N THR A 384 -7.61 -4.35 16.19
CA THR A 384 -8.53 -3.23 16.42
C THR A 384 -8.21 -2.06 15.49
N ILE A 385 -6.94 -1.68 15.40
CA ILE A 385 -6.47 -0.62 14.49
C ILE A 385 -6.86 -0.95 13.05
N TYR A 386 -6.55 -2.17 12.60
CA TYR A 386 -6.81 -2.62 11.25
C TYR A 386 -8.31 -2.58 10.93
N GLN A 387 -9.15 -3.10 11.82
CA GLN A 387 -10.59 -3.09 11.61
C GLN A 387 -11.15 -1.68 11.50
N LYS A 388 -10.76 -0.75 12.40
CA LYS A 388 -11.26 0.63 12.31
C LYS A 388 -10.79 1.33 11.03
N THR A 389 -9.52 1.13 10.66
CA THR A 389 -8.93 1.73 9.45
C THR A 389 -9.52 1.16 8.16
N LEU A 390 -9.88 -0.13 8.11
CA LEU A 390 -10.52 -0.75 6.94
C LEU A 390 -11.83 -0.07 6.56
N GLY A 391 -12.61 0.40 7.54
CA GLY A 391 -13.80 1.19 7.27
C GLY A 391 -13.47 2.48 6.52
N ILE A 392 -12.50 3.24 7.02
CA ILE A 392 -12.05 4.50 6.41
C ILE A 392 -11.47 4.26 5.02
N PHE A 393 -10.69 3.18 4.84
CA PHE A 393 -10.11 2.81 3.55
C PHE A 393 -11.20 2.62 2.48
N LEU A 394 -12.22 1.81 2.77
CA LEU A 394 -13.33 1.59 1.85
C LEU A 394 -14.13 2.88 1.61
N ALA A 395 -14.44 3.62 2.68
CA ALA A 395 -15.13 4.90 2.59
C ALA A 395 -14.39 5.88 1.69
N SER A 396 -13.06 5.98 1.83
CA SER A 396 -12.24 6.89 1.05
C SER A 396 -12.41 6.69 -0.46
N LEU A 397 -12.65 5.45 -0.89
CA LEU A 397 -12.80 5.04 -2.29
C LEU A 397 -14.18 5.31 -2.88
N TYR A 398 -15.27 5.31 -2.09
CA TYR A 398 -16.63 5.50 -2.62
C TYR A 398 -17.22 6.88 -2.41
N ILE A 399 -16.79 7.63 -1.39
CA ILE A 399 -17.28 8.99 -1.13
C ILE A 399 -16.52 10.03 -1.94
#